data_AF-A0A1G5EM95-F1
#
_entry.id   AF-A0A1G5EM95-F1
#
_cell.length_a   1.000
_cell.length_b   1.000
_cell.length_c   1.000
_cell.angle_alpha   90.00
_cell.angle_beta   90.00
_cell.angle_gamma   90.00
#
_symmetry.space_group_name_H-M   'P 1'
#
loop_
_entity.id
_entity.type
_entity.pdbx_description
1 polymer ?
#
loop_
_entity_poly.entity_id
_entity_poly.type
_entity_poly.pdbx_seq_one_letter_code
_entity_poly.pdbx_strand_id
1 'polypeptide(L)'
;MNSVRSCKHYSIGVILETLPRYRMRTTHDSASERYIPDIAQGDKHIVLIAGTHVTYSLARISKRGETRDNLNAGGIPVAQPLTLREREIAQALGPALYDAGLMLVGLDVIGDYLTEINVTSPACMQKIADQTGFNSAKMMVDAIKSHIAERYEFVIPPFETELSS
;
A
#
# COMPACT_ATOMS: atom_id res chain seq x y z
N MET A 1 -21.96 -32.96 -18.91
CA MET A 1 -21.68 -31.55 -19.24
C MET A 1 -20.86 -30.96 -18.10
N ASN A 2 -19.54 -31.08 -18.16
CA ASN A 2 -18.64 -30.53 -17.14
C ASN A 2 -18.00 -29.26 -17.70
N SER A 3 -18.41 -28.10 -17.20
CA SER A 3 -17.75 -26.82 -17.46
C SER A 3 -16.80 -26.53 -16.31
N VAL A 4 -15.54 -26.93 -16.47
CA VAL A 4 -14.44 -26.49 -15.62
C VAL A 4 -14.15 -25.05 -16.00
N ARG A 5 -14.61 -24.10 -15.17
CA ARG A 5 -14.24 -22.70 -15.33
C ARG A 5 -12.75 -22.56 -15.04
N SER A 6 -12.03 -22.15 -16.08
CA SER A 6 -10.61 -21.82 -16.10
C SER A 6 -10.21 -20.98 -14.88
N CYS A 7 -9.37 -21.56 -14.02
CA CYS A 7 -8.64 -20.85 -13.00
C CYS A 7 -7.71 -19.85 -13.71
N LYS A 8 -7.96 -18.54 -13.57
CA LYS A 8 -7.02 -17.52 -14.05
C LYS A 8 -5.79 -17.61 -13.16
N HIS A 9 -4.71 -18.14 -13.71
CA HIS A 9 -3.39 -18.11 -13.09
C HIS A 9 -2.96 -16.66 -12.86
N TYR A 10 -2.90 -16.24 -11.60
CA TYR A 10 -2.26 -14.99 -11.20
C TYR A 10 -0.74 -15.21 -11.28
N SER A 11 -0.14 -14.94 -12.44
CA SER A 11 1.31 -14.79 -12.55
C SER A 11 1.71 -13.44 -11.95
N ILE A 12 1.76 -13.40 -10.62
CA ILE A 12 2.17 -12.25 -9.82
C ILE A 12 3.71 -12.22 -9.82
N GLY A 13 4.29 -11.47 -10.77
CA GLY A 13 5.69 -11.04 -10.73
C GLY A 13 5.82 -9.81 -9.83
N VAL A 14 5.39 -9.91 -8.57
CA VAL A 14 5.41 -8.79 -7.63
C VAL A 14 6.81 -8.68 -7.03
N ILE A 15 7.39 -7.49 -7.17
CA ILE A 15 8.63 -7.14 -6.49
C ILE A 15 8.27 -6.77 -5.06
N LEU A 16 8.75 -7.56 -4.10
CA LEU A 16 8.65 -7.28 -2.68
C LEU A 16 9.95 -6.59 -2.27
N GLU A 17 9.93 -5.28 -1.99
CA GLU A 17 11.14 -4.57 -1.57
C GLU A 17 11.40 -4.77 -0.07
N THR A 18 12.10 -5.85 0.29
CA THR A 18 12.61 -6.10 1.65
C THR A 18 14.07 -6.56 1.60
N LEU A 19 15.03 -5.64 1.60
CA LEU A 19 16.45 -5.98 1.73
C LEU A 19 16.92 -5.93 3.19
N PRO A 20 17.29 -7.08 3.77
CA PRO A 20 18.49 -7.12 4.61
C PRO A 20 19.49 -8.16 4.06
N ARG A 21 20.56 -7.63 3.45
CA ARG A 21 21.94 -8.14 3.40
C ARG A 21 22.14 -9.67 3.50
N TYR A 22 22.41 -10.33 2.38
CA TYR A 22 23.66 -11.08 2.17
C TYR A 22 23.78 -11.60 0.73
N ARG A 23 24.44 -10.84 -0.16
CA ARG A 23 25.44 -11.38 -1.11
C ARG A 23 25.99 -10.25 -1.97
N MET A 24 27.27 -9.97 -1.76
CA MET A 24 28.08 -9.31 -2.77
C MET A 24 28.11 -10.16 -4.05
N ARG A 25 27.37 -9.72 -5.06
CA ARG A 25 27.71 -9.82 -6.48
C ARG A 25 26.93 -8.71 -7.19
N THR A 26 27.64 -7.69 -7.63
CA THR A 26 27.15 -6.58 -8.45
C THR A 26 26.85 -7.07 -9.87
N THR A 27 25.88 -7.96 -10.01
CA THR A 27 25.08 -8.06 -11.24
C THR A 27 23.86 -7.18 -10.99
N HIS A 28 23.68 -6.16 -11.84
CA HIS A 28 22.52 -5.29 -11.74
C HIS A 28 21.32 -6.11 -12.22
N ASP A 29 20.61 -6.74 -11.30
CA ASP A 29 19.40 -7.47 -11.62
C ASP A 29 18.33 -6.43 -12.02
N SER A 30 17.98 -6.39 -13.31
CA SER A 30 16.96 -5.49 -13.86
C SER A 30 15.64 -6.22 -13.99
N ALA A 31 14.60 -5.77 -13.30
CA ALA A 31 13.24 -6.25 -13.50
C ALA A 31 12.65 -5.63 -14.79
N SER A 32 11.91 -6.43 -15.55
CA SER A 32 11.18 -5.98 -16.73
C SER A 32 9.71 -6.40 -16.62
N GLU A 33 8.81 -5.43 -16.63
CA GLU A 33 7.37 -5.65 -16.51
C GLU A 33 6.64 -5.25 -17.79
N ARG A 34 5.44 -5.80 -17.98
CA ARG A 34 4.57 -5.43 -19.10
C ARG A 34 4.10 -3.98 -18.93
N TYR A 35 4.16 -3.19 -20.00
CA TYR A 35 3.55 -1.85 -20.00
C TYR A 35 2.03 -1.91 -19.82
N ILE A 36 1.51 -1.18 -18.82
CA ILE A 36 0.09 -1.05 -18.50
C ILE A 36 -0.38 0.35 -18.92
N PRO A 37 -1.21 0.50 -19.97
CA PRO A 37 -1.67 1.81 -20.47
C PRO A 37 -2.42 2.65 -19.43
N ASP A 38 -3.02 1.99 -18.43
CA ASP A 38 -3.75 2.65 -17.33
C ASP A 38 -2.86 3.50 -16.42
N ILE A 39 -1.52 3.45 -16.58
CA ILE A 39 -0.61 4.40 -15.93
C ILE A 39 -0.96 5.86 -16.23
N ALA A 40 -1.64 6.14 -17.35
CA ALA A 40 -2.17 7.46 -17.67
C ALA A 40 -3.22 7.96 -16.65
N GLN A 41 -3.89 7.04 -15.94
CA GLN A 41 -4.83 7.34 -14.85
C GLN A 41 -4.13 7.55 -13.51
N GLY A 42 -2.81 7.37 -13.49
CA GLY A 42 -1.94 7.46 -12.32
C GLY A 42 -1.66 6.11 -11.70
N ASP A 43 -0.48 6.03 -11.11
CA ASP A 43 -0.05 4.93 -10.23
C ASP A 43 -0.65 5.17 -8.84
N LYS A 44 -1.46 4.22 -8.35
CA LYS A 44 -2.19 4.34 -7.10
C LYS A 44 -1.51 3.59 -5.98
N HIS A 45 -1.29 4.29 -4.87
CA HIS A 45 -0.75 3.73 -3.64
C HIS A 45 -1.88 3.47 -2.63
N ILE A 46 -2.10 2.20 -2.28
CA ILE A 46 -3.03 1.77 -1.22
C ILE A 46 -2.24 1.52 0.06
N VAL A 47 -2.66 2.12 1.17
CA VAL A 47 -2.03 1.86 2.48
C VAL A 47 -2.80 0.76 3.21
N LEU A 48 -2.08 -0.25 3.67
CA LEU A 48 -2.55 -1.26 4.60
C LEU A 48 -1.97 -1.00 5.99
N ILE A 49 -2.83 -1.07 7.00
CA ILE A 49 -2.49 -0.94 8.42
C ILE A 49 -3.03 -2.19 9.12
N ALA A 50 -2.14 -2.98 9.72
CA ALA A 50 -2.45 -4.26 10.37
C ALA A 50 -3.34 -5.15 9.49
N GLY A 51 -2.97 -5.30 8.22
CA GLY A 51 -3.70 -6.11 7.23
C GLY A 51 -5.01 -5.50 6.73
N THR A 52 -5.40 -4.32 7.19
CA THR A 52 -6.64 -3.64 6.78
C THR A 52 -6.34 -2.41 5.92
N HIS A 53 -7.06 -2.23 4.81
CA HIS A 53 -6.85 -1.09 3.93
C HIS A 53 -7.40 0.23 4.49
N VAL A 54 -6.68 1.32 4.23
CA VAL A 54 -7.19 2.68 4.38
C VAL A 54 -8.27 2.94 3.31
N THR A 55 -9.31 3.71 3.63
CA THR A 55 -10.46 3.97 2.74
C THR A 55 -10.09 4.62 1.41
N TYR A 56 -8.99 5.37 1.39
CA TYR A 56 -8.49 6.12 0.25
C TYR A 56 -7.14 5.58 -0.22
N SER A 57 -6.93 5.56 -1.54
CA SER A 57 -5.62 5.45 -2.16
C SER A 57 -5.09 6.84 -2.54
N LEU A 58 -3.80 6.94 -2.80
CA LEU A 58 -3.17 8.14 -3.35
C LEU A 58 -2.71 7.88 -4.78
N ALA A 59 -3.40 8.46 -5.75
CA ALA A 59 -3.02 8.39 -7.16
C ALA A 59 -1.94 9.43 -7.47
N ARG A 60 -0.89 9.00 -8.20
CA ARG A 60 0.17 9.87 -8.72
C ARG A 60 -0.09 10.14 -10.20
N ILE A 61 -0.78 11.24 -10.50
CA ILE A 61 -1.20 11.55 -11.89
C ILE A 61 -0.14 12.45 -12.55
N SER A 62 0.40 12.02 -13.69
CA SER A 62 1.32 12.82 -14.50
C SER A 62 0.61 14.05 -15.08
N LYS A 63 1.29 15.20 -15.12
CA LYS A 63 0.74 16.42 -15.74
C LYS A 63 0.58 16.21 -17.25
N ARG A 64 -0.57 16.59 -17.82
CA ARG A 64 -0.81 16.57 -19.27
C ARG A 64 0.24 17.41 -19.99
N GLY A 65 1.03 16.79 -20.86
CA GLY A 65 2.02 17.44 -21.72
C GLY A 65 3.45 16.90 -21.56
N GLU A 66 3.78 16.24 -20.46
CA GLU A 66 5.08 15.57 -20.29
C GLU A 66 5.00 14.16 -20.88
N THR A 67 5.33 14.03 -22.17
CA THR A 67 5.20 12.76 -22.89
C THR A 67 6.39 11.81 -22.73
N ARG A 68 7.47 12.19 -22.03
CA ARG A 68 8.63 11.31 -21.83
C ARG A 68 9.36 11.64 -20.51
N ASP A 69 9.84 10.57 -19.87
CA ASP A 69 11.04 10.52 -19.01
C ASP A 69 10.96 10.90 -17.53
N ASN A 70 9.80 10.84 -16.88
CA ASN A 70 9.76 10.96 -15.43
C ASN A 70 8.97 9.85 -14.74
N LEU A 71 9.54 8.66 -14.76
CA LEU A 71 9.27 7.62 -13.76
C LEU A 71 9.59 8.11 -12.32
N ASN A 72 10.29 9.25 -12.16
CA ASN A 72 10.66 9.85 -10.87
C ASN A 72 10.06 11.25 -10.56
N ALA A 73 9.35 11.94 -11.47
CA ALA A 73 8.92 13.33 -11.18
C ALA A 73 7.52 13.48 -10.62
N GLY A 74 7.29 12.85 -9.46
CA GLY A 74 6.34 13.38 -8.49
C GLY A 74 5.01 13.84 -9.07
N GLY A 75 4.28 12.90 -9.69
CA GLY A 75 2.91 13.12 -10.14
C GLY A 75 2.08 13.78 -9.05
N ILE A 76 1.08 14.57 -9.45
CA ILE A 76 0.26 15.30 -8.49
C ILE A 76 -0.44 14.25 -7.62
N PRO A 77 -0.22 14.27 -6.29
CA PRO A 77 -0.85 13.31 -5.40
C PRO A 77 -2.33 13.67 -5.27
N VAL A 78 -3.21 12.76 -5.64
CA VAL A 78 -4.66 12.94 -5.52
C VAL A 78 -5.24 11.78 -4.72
N ALA A 79 -5.83 12.07 -3.57
CA ALA A 79 -6.52 11.09 -2.78
C ALA A 79 -7.83 10.69 -3.46
N GLN A 80 -8.06 9.39 -3.60
CA GLN A 80 -9.25 8.83 -4.26
C GLN A 80 -9.82 7.70 -3.41
N PRO A 81 -11.16 7.54 -3.34
CA PRO A 81 -11.74 6.35 -2.74
C PRO A 81 -11.25 5.10 -3.47
N LEU A 82 -11.02 4.02 -2.73
CA LEU A 82 -10.64 2.75 -3.36
C LEU A 82 -11.71 2.28 -4.36
N THR A 83 -11.27 1.74 -5.49
CA THR A 83 -12.16 1.01 -6.40
C THR A 83 -12.53 -0.36 -5.82
N LEU A 84 -13.50 -1.04 -6.43
CA LEU A 84 -13.83 -2.42 -6.04
C LEU A 84 -12.62 -3.34 -6.21
N ARG A 85 -11.91 -3.21 -7.33
CA ARG A 85 -10.75 -4.04 -7.64
C ARG A 85 -9.59 -3.81 -6.66
N GLU A 86 -9.32 -2.54 -6.32
CA GLU A 86 -8.30 -2.17 -5.34
C GLU A 86 -8.62 -2.76 -3.95
N ARG A 87 -9.89 -2.73 -3.52
CA ARG A 87 -10.32 -3.39 -2.29
C ARG A 87 -10.13 -4.90 -2.33
N GLU A 88 -10.47 -5.55 -3.45
CA GLU A 88 -10.27 -7.00 -3.61
C GLU A 88 -8.79 -7.38 -3.46
N ILE A 89 -7.89 -6.65 -4.11
CA ILE A 89 -6.43 -6.87 -4.01
C ILE A 89 -5.98 -6.71 -2.56
N ALA A 90 -6.37 -5.61 -1.91
CA ALA A 90 -5.98 -5.31 -0.55
C ALA A 90 -6.51 -6.35 0.46
N GLN A 91 -7.76 -6.79 0.32
CA GLN A 91 -8.36 -7.80 1.19
C GLN A 91 -7.76 -9.19 0.98
N ALA A 92 -7.35 -9.52 -0.25
CA ALA A 92 -6.71 -10.79 -0.54
C ALA A 92 -5.31 -10.89 0.06
N LEU A 93 -4.55 -9.78 0.10
CA LEU A 93 -3.15 -9.77 0.57
C LEU A 93 -2.99 -9.36 2.03
N GLY A 94 -3.86 -8.48 2.53
CA GLY A 94 -3.74 -7.86 3.84
C GLY A 94 -3.54 -8.85 5.00
N PRO A 95 -4.38 -9.90 5.15
CA PRO A 95 -4.21 -10.87 6.22
C PRO A 95 -2.86 -11.59 6.17
N ALA A 96 -2.45 -12.07 4.99
CA ALA A 96 -1.20 -12.79 4.82
C ALA A 96 0.04 -11.93 5.11
N LEU A 97 0.00 -10.65 4.73
CA LEU A 97 1.08 -9.70 5.01
C LEU A 97 1.16 -9.36 6.51
N TYR A 98 0.01 -9.22 7.18
CA TYR A 98 -0.04 -8.98 8.61
C TYR A 98 0.45 -10.20 9.42
N ASP A 99 0.06 -11.41 9.02
CA ASP A 99 0.54 -12.66 9.61
C ASP A 99 2.06 -12.82 9.45
N ALA A 100 2.63 -12.24 8.38
CA ALA A 100 4.08 -12.15 8.18
C ALA A 100 4.76 -11.07 9.05
N GLY A 101 4.03 -10.39 9.93
CA GLY A 101 4.53 -9.36 10.84
C GLY A 101 4.58 -7.96 10.25
N LEU A 102 3.98 -7.73 9.08
CA LEU A 102 4.00 -6.43 8.41
C LEU A 102 2.81 -5.57 8.89
N MET A 103 3.10 -4.67 9.84
CA MET A 103 2.11 -3.73 10.40
C MET A 103 1.67 -2.66 9.41
N LEU A 104 2.55 -2.22 8.51
CA LEU A 104 2.32 -1.11 7.61
C LEU A 104 2.88 -1.46 6.23
N VAL A 105 2.02 -1.47 5.22
CA VAL A 105 2.38 -1.86 3.84
C VAL A 105 1.74 -0.91 2.85
N GLY A 106 2.48 -0.55 1.80
CA GLY A 106 1.98 0.13 0.62
C GLY A 106 1.80 -0.86 -0.53
N LEU A 107 0.67 -0.81 -1.22
CA LEU A 107 0.44 -1.57 -2.45
C LEU A 107 0.35 -0.59 -3.61
N ASP A 108 1.20 -0.77 -4.62
CA ASP A 108 1.16 0.05 -5.83
C ASP A 108 0.34 -0.70 -6.88
N VAL A 109 -0.69 -0.02 -7.40
CA VAL A 109 -1.67 -0.59 -8.32
C VAL A 109 -1.80 0.32 -9.53
N ILE A 110 -1.69 -0.27 -10.72
CA ILE A 110 -1.94 0.38 -12.00
C ILE A 110 -3.05 -0.39 -12.72
N GLY A 111 -4.17 0.30 -12.98
CA GLY A 111 -5.37 -0.34 -13.52
C GLY A 111 -5.87 -1.43 -12.57
N ASP A 112 -5.94 -2.67 -13.07
CA ASP A 112 -6.39 -3.84 -12.30
C ASP A 112 -5.25 -4.70 -11.71
N TYR A 113 -4.01 -4.24 -11.84
CA TYR A 113 -2.81 -5.00 -11.53
C TYR A 113 -2.05 -4.40 -10.35
N LEU A 114 -1.69 -5.27 -9.41
CA LEU A 114 -0.68 -4.96 -8.39
C LEU A 114 0.70 -5.03 -9.05
N THR A 115 1.48 -3.97 -8.93
CA THR A 115 2.82 -3.87 -9.50
C THR A 115 3.90 -4.03 -8.44
N GLU A 116 3.71 -3.46 -7.25
CA GLU A 116 4.73 -3.48 -6.19
C GLU A 116 4.13 -3.58 -4.79
N ILE A 117 4.89 -4.18 -3.86
CA ILE A 117 4.58 -4.18 -2.43
C ILE A 117 5.72 -3.49 -1.67
N ASN A 118 5.41 -2.36 -1.08
CA ASN A 118 6.31 -1.48 -0.33
C ASN A 118 6.17 -1.72 1.17
N VAL A 119 7.20 -2.25 1.84
CA VAL A 119 7.12 -2.61 3.29
C VAL A 119 8.05 -1.82 4.21
N THR A 120 8.91 -0.96 3.67
CA THR A 120 9.94 -0.26 4.45
C THR A 120 9.44 1.08 4.99
N SER A 121 8.96 1.97 4.11
CA SER A 121 8.48 3.30 4.48
C SER A 121 7.35 3.75 3.56
N PRO A 122 6.19 3.08 3.58
CA PRO A 122 5.04 3.49 2.78
C PRO A 122 4.58 4.88 3.23
N ALA A 123 4.66 5.84 2.31
CA ALA A 123 4.34 7.24 2.55
C ALA A 123 2.81 7.48 2.45
N CYS A 124 2.38 8.68 2.04
CA CYS A 124 1.00 9.00 1.64
C CYS A 124 -0.02 9.29 2.76
N MET A 125 0.19 8.86 4.01
CA MET A 125 -0.75 9.11 5.12
C MET A 125 -1.12 10.59 5.31
N GLN A 126 -0.12 11.48 5.31
CA GLN A 126 -0.33 12.93 5.47
C GLN A 126 -1.15 13.52 4.31
N LYS A 127 -0.78 13.20 3.07
CA LYS A 127 -1.47 13.72 1.87
C LYS A 127 -2.93 13.26 1.80
N ILE A 128 -3.21 12.02 2.24
CA ILE A 128 -4.58 11.52 2.36
C ILE A 128 -5.34 12.32 3.42
N ALA A 129 -4.74 12.57 4.58
CA ALA A 129 -5.36 13.35 5.64
C ALA A 129 -5.67 14.79 5.19
N ASP A 130 -4.72 15.45 4.52
CA ASP A 130 -4.87 16.83 4.03
C ASP A 130 -6.02 16.98 3.02
N GLN A 131 -6.23 15.97 2.16
CA GLN A 131 -7.22 16.03 1.08
C GLN A 131 -8.61 15.50 1.47
N THR A 132 -8.69 14.59 2.43
CA THR A 132 -9.93 13.86 2.74
C THR A 132 -10.40 14.03 4.18
N GLY A 133 -9.54 14.56 5.06
CA GLY A 133 -9.77 14.57 6.51
C GLY A 133 -9.61 13.20 7.17
N PHE A 134 -9.30 12.13 6.41
CA PHE A 134 -9.15 10.79 6.98
C PHE A 134 -7.82 10.65 7.73
N ASN A 135 -7.90 10.39 9.04
CA ASN A 135 -6.73 10.26 9.90
C ASN A 135 -6.18 8.82 9.91
N SER A 136 -5.44 8.47 8.86
CA SER A 136 -4.73 7.19 8.75
C SER A 136 -3.66 6.99 9.83
N ALA A 137 -3.04 8.08 10.31
CA ALA A 137 -2.10 8.02 11.43
C ALA A 137 -2.77 7.55 12.73
N LYS A 138 -4.00 8.02 13.01
CA LYS A 138 -4.80 7.52 14.13
C LYS A 138 -5.12 6.03 13.97
N MET A 139 -5.52 5.61 12.77
CA MET A 139 -5.76 4.17 12.48
C MET A 139 -4.51 3.33 12.78
N MET A 140 -3.31 3.81 12.42
CA MET A 140 -2.04 3.14 12.74
C MET A 140 -1.78 3.06 14.24
N VAL A 141 -1.94 4.16 14.97
CA VAL A 141 -1.75 4.18 16.42
C VAL A 141 -2.76 3.26 17.13
N ASP A 142 -4.01 3.26 16.71
CA ASP A 142 -5.06 2.39 17.27
C ASP A 142 -4.75 0.91 16.99
N ALA A 143 -4.22 0.58 15.81
CA ALA A 143 -3.77 -0.77 15.46
C ALA A 143 -2.57 -1.22 16.32
N ILE A 144 -1.57 -0.34 16.54
CA ILE A 144 -0.44 -0.62 17.43
C ILE A 144 -0.93 -0.89 18.86
N LYS A 145 -1.83 -0.04 19.38
CA LYS A 145 -2.40 -0.22 20.73
C LYS A 145 -3.09 -1.57 20.87
N SER A 146 -3.90 -1.93 19.89
CA SER A 146 -4.62 -3.21 19.87
C SER A 146 -3.64 -4.39 19.83
N HIS A 147 -2.64 -4.34 18.95
CA HIS A 147 -1.60 -5.37 18.84
C HIS A 147 -0.81 -5.54 20.14
N ILE A 148 -0.48 -4.45 20.83
CA ILE A 148 0.20 -4.49 22.13
C ILE A 148 -0.72 -5.08 23.20
N ALA A 149 -1.98 -4.65 23.26
CA ALA A 149 -2.94 -5.12 24.27
C ALA A 149 -3.29 -6.61 24.13
N GLU A 150 -3.32 -7.13 22.90
CA GLU A 150 -3.50 -8.56 22.62
C GLU A 150 -2.30 -9.39 23.07
N ARG A 151 -1.09 -8.84 22.95
CA ARG A 151 0.17 -9.54 23.21
C ARG A 151 0.64 -9.44 24.66
N TYR A 152 0.31 -8.33 25.31
CA TYR A 152 0.63 -8.04 26.69
C TYR A 152 -0.71 -7.71 27.37
N GLU A 153 -1.14 -8.59 28.27
CA GLU A 153 -2.33 -8.42 29.13
C GLU A 153 -2.09 -7.26 30.13
N PHE A 154 -1.82 -6.07 29.62
CA PHE A 154 -1.51 -4.86 30.38
C PHE A 154 -2.49 -3.79 29.92
N VAL A 155 -3.41 -3.44 30.82
CA VAL A 155 -4.36 -2.34 30.62
C VAL A 155 -3.55 -1.05 30.52
N ILE A 156 -3.40 -0.51 29.31
CA ILE A 156 -2.85 0.84 29.12
C ILE A 156 -3.87 1.80 29.73
N PRO A 157 -3.54 2.55 30.81
CA PRO A 157 -4.47 3.52 31.36
C PRO A 157 -4.81 4.58 30.30
N PRO A 158 -6.03 5.13 30.32
CA PRO A 158 -6.41 6.18 29.38
C PRO A 158 -5.40 7.32 29.43
N PHE A 159 -5.01 7.82 28.26
CA PHE A 159 -4.13 8.97 28.12
C PHE A 159 -4.91 10.21 28.57
N GLU A 160 -4.72 10.65 29.81
CA GLU A 160 -5.25 11.92 30.27
C GLU A 160 -4.58 13.04 29.48
N THR A 161 -5.36 13.70 28.63
CA THR A 161 -4.97 14.98 28.02
C THR A 161 -4.96 16.05 29.10
N GLU A 162 -3.86 16.17 29.85
CA GLU A 162 -3.51 17.43 30.49
C GLU A 162 -2.97 18.38 29.42
N LEU A 163 -3.90 19.05 28.73
CA LEU A 163 -3.66 20.36 28.15
C LEU A 163 -4.58 21.34 28.88
N SER A 164 -4.22 21.65 30.13
CA SER A 164 -4.68 22.84 30.83
C SER A 164 -3.48 23.70 31.19
N SER A 165 -3.12 24.59 30.27
CA SER A 165 -2.65 25.97 30.55
C SER A 165 -2.47 26.69 29.22
#